data_AF-A0A6G1R897-F1
#
_entry.id   AF-A0A6G1R897-F1
#
_cell.length_a   1.000
_cell.length_b   1.000
_cell.length_c   1.000
_cell.angle_alpha   90.00
_cell.angle_beta   90.00
_cell.angle_gamma   90.00
#
_symmetry.space_group_name_H-M   'P 1'
#
loop_
_entity.id
_entity.type
_entity.pdbx_description
1 polymer ?
#
loop_
_entity_poly.entity_id
_entity_poly.type
_entity_poly.pdbx_seq_one_letter_code
_entity_poly.pdbx_strand_id
1 'polypeptide(L)'
;GISYIPTLSSCNLFSSSKRRDPQVVVKENLRRLAKAAGFNPETFHRVKTDHANAVCIMGKTEPDSYDGIVTNQKGVTIAAPGADCIPVLFADPVRKACGAAHSGWKGT
;
A
#
# COMPACT_ATOMS: atom_id res chain seq x y z
N GLY A 1 -11.73 -11.02 4.80
CA GLY A 1 -11.38 -10.28 6.03
C GLY A 1 -12.57 -10.27 6.97
N ILE A 2 -12.78 -9.21 7.74
CA ILE A 2 -13.88 -9.01 8.68
C ILE A 2 -14.70 -7.73 8.41
N SER A 3 -14.50 -7.07 7.27
CA SER A 3 -15.33 -5.94 6.87
C SER A 3 -16.75 -6.41 6.57
N TYR A 4 -17.72 -5.82 7.27
CA TYR A 4 -19.13 -6.22 7.24
C TYR A 4 -20.03 -5.22 6.49
N ILE A 5 -19.51 -4.03 6.17
CA ILE A 5 -20.22 -3.08 5.30
C ILE A 5 -20.30 -3.72 3.91
N PRO A 6 -21.49 -3.87 3.30
CA PRO A 6 -21.65 -4.62 2.05
C PRO A 6 -20.70 -4.19 0.92
N THR A 7 -20.48 -2.88 0.76
CA THR A 7 -19.60 -2.32 -0.29
C THR A 7 -18.10 -2.40 0.02
N LEU A 8 -17.73 -2.80 1.23
CA LEU A 8 -16.34 -2.96 1.71
C LEU A 8 -16.04 -4.40 2.11
N SER A 9 -17.02 -5.30 1.97
CA SER A 9 -16.86 -6.69 2.37
C SER A 9 -15.94 -7.44 1.41
N SER A 10 -15.04 -8.31 1.85
CA SER A 10 -14.76 -8.68 3.26
C SER A 10 -13.39 -8.23 3.75
N CYS A 11 -12.45 -7.89 2.87
CA CYS A 11 -11.04 -7.72 3.20
C CYS A 11 -10.52 -6.33 2.87
N ASN A 12 -11.27 -5.30 3.26
CA ASN A 12 -10.87 -3.92 3.02
C ASN A 12 -9.65 -3.52 3.89
N LEU A 13 -8.65 -2.91 3.27
CA LEU A 13 -7.39 -2.49 3.90
C LEU A 13 -7.29 -0.97 4.08
N PHE A 14 -8.36 -0.23 3.76
CA PHE A 14 -8.33 1.23 3.70
C PHE A 14 -9.58 1.86 4.30
N SER A 15 -9.40 2.96 5.02
CA SER A 15 -10.51 3.77 5.53
C SER A 15 -10.22 5.23 5.24
N SER A 16 -11.19 5.93 4.67
CA SER A 16 -11.11 7.35 4.29
C SER A 16 -12.37 8.08 4.70
N SER A 17 -12.36 9.41 4.57
CA SER A 17 -13.56 10.24 4.80
C SER A 17 -14.74 9.83 3.93
N LYS A 18 -14.51 9.42 2.67
CA LYS A 18 -15.53 9.03 1.69
C LYS A 18 -15.98 7.56 1.80
N ARG A 19 -15.06 6.65 2.13
CA ARG A 19 -15.36 5.23 2.37
C ARG A 19 -14.81 4.83 3.74
N ARG A 20 -15.70 4.81 4.73
CA ARG A 20 -15.35 4.55 6.13
C ARG A 20 -15.59 3.10 6.49
N ASP A 21 -14.54 2.46 6.96
CA ASP A 21 -14.56 1.18 7.67
C ASP A 21 -13.94 1.41 9.06
N PRO A 22 -14.40 0.76 10.15
CA PRO A 22 -13.79 0.97 11.46
C PRO A 22 -12.30 0.63 11.44
N GLN A 23 -11.46 1.47 12.07
CA GLN A 23 -10.01 1.29 12.01
C GLN A 23 -9.57 -0.06 12.61
N VAL A 24 -10.28 -0.57 13.60
CA VAL A 24 -10.03 -1.90 14.17
C VAL A 24 -10.27 -3.02 13.16
N VAL A 25 -11.27 -2.89 12.29
CA VAL A 25 -11.61 -3.85 11.23
C VAL A 25 -10.51 -3.84 10.16
N VAL A 26 -10.10 -2.66 9.72
CA VAL A 26 -9.01 -2.49 8.74
C VAL A 26 -7.68 -3.02 9.27
N LYS A 27 -7.34 -2.73 10.54
CA LYS A 27 -6.13 -3.26 11.19
C LYS A 27 -6.15 -4.78 11.29
N GLU A 28 -7.29 -5.39 11.65
CA GLU A 28 -7.42 -6.84 11.69
C GLU A 28 -7.31 -7.47 10.30
N ASN A 29 -7.86 -6.84 9.26
CA ASN A 29 -7.69 -7.29 7.88
C ASN A 29 -6.23 -7.25 7.45
N LEU A 30 -5.51 -6.17 7.77
CA LEU A 30 -4.07 -6.07 7.50
C LEU A 30 -3.30 -7.15 8.26
N ARG A 31 -3.59 -7.38 9.53
CA ARG A 31 -2.95 -8.44 10.33
C ARG A 31 -3.19 -9.83 9.72
N ARG A 32 -4.40 -10.12 9.25
CA ARG A 32 -4.73 -11.39 8.57
C ARG A 32 -3.98 -11.55 7.26
N LEU A 33 -3.93 -10.48 6.45
CA LEU A 33 -3.16 -10.47 5.20
C LEU A 33 -1.67 -10.69 5.49
N ALA A 34 -1.12 -9.97 6.46
CA ALA A 34 0.28 -10.07 6.87
C ALA A 34 0.65 -11.48 7.32
N LYS A 35 -0.21 -12.12 8.13
CA LYS A 35 -0.04 -13.53 8.52
C LYS A 35 -0.07 -14.48 7.32
N ALA A 36 -0.98 -14.28 6.37
CA ALA A 36 -1.14 -15.15 5.21
C ALA A 36 0.00 -14.98 4.20
N ALA A 37 0.49 -13.76 4.01
CA ALA A 37 1.53 -13.41 3.04
C ALA A 37 2.95 -13.46 3.62
N GLY A 38 3.10 -13.63 4.94
CA GLY A 38 4.40 -13.78 5.59
C GLY A 38 5.17 -12.47 5.80
N PHE A 39 4.47 -11.34 6.03
CA PHE A 39 5.12 -10.06 6.35
C PHE A 39 4.76 -9.53 7.73
N ASN A 40 5.58 -8.61 8.26
CA ASN A 40 5.30 -7.91 9.50
C ASN A 40 4.39 -6.69 9.24
N PRO A 41 3.16 -6.64 9.81
CA PRO A 41 2.26 -5.51 9.59
C PRO A 41 2.77 -4.19 10.21
N GLU A 42 3.67 -4.23 11.19
CA GLU A 42 4.24 -3.04 11.82
C GLU A 42 5.29 -2.34 10.92
N THR A 43 5.85 -3.06 9.94
CA THR A 43 6.78 -2.52 8.93
C THR A 43 6.15 -2.48 7.53
N PHE A 44 4.83 -2.39 7.48
CA PHE A 44 4.05 -2.24 6.26
C PHE A 44 3.85 -0.76 5.90
N HIS A 45 4.31 -0.38 4.71
CA HIS A 45 4.17 0.96 4.15
C HIS A 45 3.35 0.89 2.88
N ARG A 46 2.37 1.78 2.75
CA ARG A 46 1.60 1.95 1.52
C ARG A 46 1.82 3.35 0.96
N VAL A 47 1.65 3.50 -0.34
CA VAL A 47 1.70 4.82 -0.98
C VAL A 47 0.58 5.75 -0.50
N LYS A 48 0.86 7.06 -0.48
CA LYS A 48 -0.10 8.14 -0.15
C LYS A 48 -0.67 8.72 -1.44
N THR A 49 -1.46 7.90 -2.12
CA THR A 49 -1.95 8.12 -3.49
C THR A 49 -2.73 9.42 -3.67
N ASP A 50 -2.39 10.20 -4.70
CA ASP A 50 -3.21 11.30 -5.23
C ASP A 50 -3.45 11.19 -6.75
N HIS A 51 -3.06 10.06 -7.37
CA HIS A 51 -3.12 9.76 -8.81
C HIS A 51 -2.21 10.66 -9.66
N ALA A 52 -1.11 11.13 -9.08
CA ALA A 52 -0.04 11.82 -9.78
C ALA A 52 1.13 10.85 -10.03
N ASN A 53 2.37 11.34 -9.93
CA ASN A 53 3.58 10.61 -10.32
C ASN A 53 4.75 10.76 -9.34
N ALA A 54 4.52 11.33 -8.15
CA ALA A 54 5.57 11.46 -7.14
C ALA A 54 5.97 10.08 -6.58
N VAL A 55 7.27 9.93 -6.26
CA VAL A 55 7.83 8.69 -5.72
C VAL A 55 8.54 8.97 -4.39
N CYS A 56 8.10 8.28 -3.33
CA CYS A 56 8.77 8.26 -2.05
C CYS A 56 9.98 7.31 -2.10
N ILE A 57 11.14 7.80 -1.68
CA ILE A 57 12.35 6.99 -1.49
C ILE A 57 12.56 6.82 0.01
N MET A 58 12.41 5.59 0.53
CA MET A 58 12.56 5.33 1.97
C MET A 58 13.93 5.78 2.48
N GLY A 59 13.93 6.60 3.54
CA GLY A 59 15.13 7.22 4.11
C GLY A 59 15.47 8.61 3.58
N LYS A 60 14.67 9.16 2.65
CA LYS A 60 14.71 10.59 2.26
C LYS A 60 13.50 11.34 2.79
N THR A 61 13.50 12.66 2.60
CA THR A 61 12.33 13.50 2.86
C THR A 61 11.13 12.97 2.08
N GLU A 62 10.07 12.63 2.81
CA GLU A 62 8.84 12.09 2.25
C GLU A 62 7.99 13.21 1.64
N PRO A 63 7.46 13.05 0.41
CA PRO A 63 6.44 13.93 -0.13
C PRO A 63 5.12 13.86 0.66
N ASP A 64 4.29 14.90 0.56
CA ASP A 64 2.95 14.90 1.18
C ASP A 64 2.06 13.79 0.59
N SER A 65 2.13 13.60 -0.73
CA SER A 65 1.46 12.56 -1.51
C SER A 65 2.43 11.93 -2.51
N TYR A 66 2.22 10.65 -2.79
CA TYR A 66 3.02 9.90 -3.76
C TYR A 66 2.26 8.65 -4.20
N ASP A 67 2.48 8.29 -5.47
CA ASP A 67 1.90 7.12 -6.10
C ASP A 67 2.91 5.97 -6.20
N GLY A 68 4.21 6.26 -6.04
CA GLY A 68 5.27 5.25 -5.98
C GLY A 68 6.02 5.27 -4.66
N ILE A 69 6.48 4.11 -4.20
CA ILE A 69 7.43 3.98 -3.11
C ILE A 69 8.54 3.01 -3.51
N VAL A 70 9.79 3.35 -3.18
CA VAL A 70 10.96 2.49 -3.42
C VAL A 70 11.81 2.37 -2.16
N THR A 71 12.45 1.22 -2.00
CA THR A 71 13.33 0.94 -0.86
C THR A 71 14.39 -0.10 -1.19
N ASN A 72 15.53 -0.01 -0.51
CA ASN A 72 16.56 -1.06 -0.43
C ASN A 72 16.72 -1.58 1.02
N GLN A 73 15.83 -1.16 1.93
CA GLN A 73 15.83 -1.61 3.32
C GLN A 73 15.24 -3.02 3.40
N LYS A 74 15.81 -3.87 4.25
CA LYS A 74 15.31 -5.23 4.48
C LYS A 74 14.25 -5.23 5.58
N GLY A 75 13.35 -6.23 5.54
CA GLY A 75 12.34 -6.43 6.58
C GLY A 75 11.16 -5.44 6.54
N VAL A 76 11.07 -4.63 5.49
CA VAL A 76 9.94 -3.74 5.23
C VAL A 76 9.09 -4.30 4.10
N THR A 77 7.78 -4.03 4.16
CA THR A 77 6.85 -4.35 3.07
C THR A 77 6.30 -3.06 2.50
N ILE A 78 6.43 -2.87 1.19
CA ILE A 78 5.86 -1.73 0.48
C ILE A 78 4.67 -2.18 -0.37
N ALA A 79 3.65 -1.33 -0.50
CA ALA A 79 2.43 -1.66 -1.22
C ALA A 79 1.83 -0.47 -1.98
N ALA A 80 1.27 -0.78 -3.15
CA ALA A 80 0.42 0.13 -3.91
C ALA A 80 -1.04 -0.36 -3.85
N PRO A 81 -1.95 0.35 -3.17
CA PRO A 81 -3.35 -0.04 -3.13
C PRO A 81 -4.01 0.19 -4.49
N GLY A 82 -4.87 -0.75 -4.87
CA GLY A 82 -5.65 -0.69 -6.11
C GLY A 82 -7.05 -1.26 -5.91
N ALA A 83 -8.02 -0.57 -6.47
CA ALA A 83 -9.37 -1.04 -6.74
C ALA A 83 -9.74 -0.39 -8.07
N ASP A 84 -9.47 -1.10 -9.17
CA ASP A 84 -9.51 -0.67 -10.58
C ASP A 84 -8.20 -0.08 -11.15
N CYS A 85 -7.43 0.71 -10.39
CA CYS A 85 -6.11 1.18 -10.82
C CYS A 85 -5.07 0.04 -10.83
N ILE A 86 -4.03 0.14 -11.68
CA ILE A 86 -3.04 -0.91 -11.90
C ILE A 86 -1.94 -0.81 -10.82
N PRO A 87 -1.74 -1.83 -9.97
CA PRO A 87 -0.54 -1.90 -9.13
C PRO A 87 0.64 -2.42 -9.96
N VAL A 88 1.77 -1.72 -9.90
CA VAL A 88 3.03 -2.13 -10.55
C VAL A 88 4.08 -2.41 -9.49
N LEU A 89 4.73 -3.57 -9.58
CA LEU A 89 5.80 -3.98 -8.67
C LEU A 89 7.13 -4.05 -9.41
N PHE A 90 8.18 -3.55 -8.78
CA PHE A 90 9.54 -3.53 -9.31
C PHE A 90 10.49 -4.26 -8.35
N ALA A 91 11.47 -4.96 -8.90
CA ALA A 91 12.54 -5.59 -8.14
C ALA A 91 13.87 -5.44 -8.88
N ASP A 92 14.90 -5.00 -8.16
CA ASP A 92 16.29 -4.99 -8.60
C ASP A 92 17.08 -5.97 -7.69
N PRO A 93 17.39 -7.18 -8.18
CA PRO A 93 18.10 -8.18 -7.39
C PRO A 93 19.58 -7.83 -7.17
N VAL A 94 20.19 -6.99 -8.03
CA VAL A 94 21.60 -6.59 -7.93
C VAL A 94 21.75 -5.54 -6.83
N ARG A 95 20.92 -4.49 -6.87
CA ARG A 95 20.91 -3.42 -5.86
C ARG A 95 20.14 -3.80 -4.60
N LYS A 96 19.46 -4.95 -4.59
CA LYS A 96 18.59 -5.43 -3.50
C LYS A 96 17.53 -4.39 -3.13
N ALA A 97 16.90 -3.84 -4.16
CA ALA A 97 15.86 -2.83 -4.03
C ALA A 97 14.54 -3.32 -4.61
N CYS A 98 13.43 -2.78 -4.13
CA CYS A 98 12.11 -3.00 -4.70
C CYS A 98 11.29 -1.71 -4.74
N GLY A 99 10.25 -1.73 -5.55
CA GLY A 99 9.32 -0.63 -5.70
C GLY A 99 7.87 -1.12 -5.83
N ALA A 100 6.93 -0.29 -5.40
CA ALA A 100 5.51 -0.47 -5.63
C ALA A 100 4.92 0.86 -6.10
N ALA A 101 4.16 0.84 -7.19
CA ALA A 101 3.52 2.02 -7.76
C ALA A 101 2.03 1.79 -8.02
N HIS A 102 1.23 2.79 -7.67
CA HIS A 102 -0.16 2.92 -8.07
C HIS A 102 -0.19 3.64 -9.43
N SER A 103 -0.67 2.96 -10.46
CA SER A 103 -0.76 3.50 -11.82
C SER A 103 -2.24 3.66 -12.19
N GLY A 104 -2.77 4.85 -11.90
CA GLY A 104 -4.06 5.30 -12.40
C GLY A 104 -3.93 5.95 -13.78
N TRP A 105 -5.05 6.16 -14.48
CA TRP A 105 -5.05 6.73 -15.85
C TRP A 105 -4.38 8.10 -15.98
N LYS A 106 -4.34 8.89 -14.88
CA LYS A 106 -3.67 10.20 -14.85
C LYS A 106 -2.16 10.11 -14.62
N GLY A 107 -1.73 9.10 -13.88
CA GLY A 107 -0.35 8.92 -13.45
C GLY A 107 0.45 7.98 -14.35
N THR A 108 -0.19 7.40 -15.37
CA THR A 108 0.44 6.60 -16.43
C THR A 108 0.86 7.52 -17.56
#